data_AF-A0A2V9XKN2-F1
#
_entry.id   AF-A0A2V9XKN2-F1
#
_cell.length_a   1.000
_cell.length_b   1.000
_cell.length_c   1.000
_cell.angle_alpha   90.00
_cell.angle_beta   90.00
_cell.angle_gamma   90.00
#
_symmetry.space_group_name_H-M   'P 1'
#
loop_
_entity.id
_entity.type
_entity.pdbx_description
1 polymer ?
#
loop_
_entity_poly.entity_id
_entity_poly.type
_entity_poly.pdbx_seq_one_letter_code
_entity_poly.pdbx_strand_id
1 'polypeptide(L)' 'MAVQLRDTVWVGEFNPRHADDPLPESWKAGATLQARFEKHAMFVKRSDGGELQLTILKHMPANKYH' A
#
# COMPACT_ATOMS: atom_id res chain seq x y z
N MET A 1 5.39 4.03 0.30
CA MET A 1 3.95 4.39 0.25
C MET A 1 3.33 4.25 1.64
N ALA A 2 2.39 5.13 1.99
CA ALA A 2 1.61 5.01 3.22
C ALA A 2 0.12 4.72 2.90
N VAL A 3 -0.45 3.74 3.57
CA VAL A 3 -1.87 3.38 3.50
C VAL A 3 -2.46 3.50 4.88
N GLN A 4 -3.48 4.34 5.04
CA GLN A 4 -4.22 4.43 6.30
C GLN A 4 -5.37 3.43 6.30
N LEU A 5 -5.39 2.55 7.29
CA LEU A 5 -6.51 1.66 7.58
C LEU A 5 -7.04 1.99 8.97
N ARG A 6 -8.25 2.57 9.03
CA ARG A 6 -8.84 3.08 10.28
C ARG A 6 -7.89 4.10 10.95
N ASP A 7 -7.43 3.79 12.15
CA ASP A 7 -6.56 4.65 12.97
C ASP A 7 -5.07 4.28 12.86
N THR A 8 -4.70 3.41 11.92
CA THR A 8 -3.31 2.95 11.74
C THR A 8 -2.81 3.27 10.34
N VAL A 9 -1.65 3.90 10.24
CA VAL A 9 -0.93 4.12 9.00
C VAL A 9 0.11 3.03 8.81
N TRP A 10 0.02 2.33 7.70
CA TRP A 10 0.94 1.29 7.26
C TRP A 10 1.87 1.85 6.19
N VAL A 11 3.17 1.82 6.45
CA VAL A 11 4.19 2.21 5.49
C VAL A 11 4.70 0.95 4.81
N GLY A 12 4.36 0.83 3.53
CA GLY A 12 4.81 -0.24 2.65
C GLY A 12 5.81 0.28 1.62
N GLU A 13 6.81 -0.52 1.32
CA GLU A 13 7.68 -0.32 0.17
C GLU A 13 7.17 -1.17 -0.99
N PHE A 14 7.05 -0.54 -2.15
CA PHE A 14 6.78 -1.27 -3.36
C PHE A 14 8.08 -1.91 -3.83
N ASN A 15 8.10 -3.24 -3.84
CA ASN A 15 9.21 -4.00 -4.39
C ASN A 15 8.82 -4.47 -5.79
N PRO A 16 9.18 -3.72 -6.86
CA PRO A 16 8.86 -4.12 -8.22
C PRO A 16 9.42 -5.51 -8.51
N ARG A 17 8.58 -6.42 -9.02
CA ARG A 17 9.10 -7.71 -9.53
C ARG A 17 9.85 -7.51 -10.84
N HIS A 18 9.47 -6.48 -11.58
CA HIS A 18 10.16 -5.99 -12.78
C HIS A 18 10.37 -4.48 -12.67
N ALA A 19 11.53 -3.98 -13.11
CA ALA A 19 11.92 -2.57 -13.01
C ALA A 19 10.87 -1.59 -13.61
N ASP A 20 10.03 -2.09 -14.52
CA ASP A 20 8.98 -1.35 -15.20
C ASP A 20 7.57 -1.58 -14.62
N ASP A 21 7.41 -2.28 -13.49
CA ASP A 21 6.09 -2.38 -12.86
C ASP A 21 5.67 -0.98 -12.38
N PRO A 22 4.67 -0.35 -13.03
CA PRO A 22 4.28 0.98 -12.65
C PRO A 22 3.61 0.92 -11.28
N LEU A 23 3.95 1.90 -10.43
CA LEU A 23 3.03 2.25 -9.34
C LEU A 23 1.66 2.53 -9.98
N PRO A 24 0.56 1.99 -9.45
CA PRO A 24 -0.73 2.15 -10.11
C PRO A 24 -1.05 3.65 -10.22
N GLU A 25 -1.14 4.17 -11.45
CA GLU A 25 -1.39 5.60 -11.72
C GLU A 25 -2.68 6.12 -11.05
N SER A 26 -3.60 5.19 -10.70
CA SER A 26 -4.83 5.47 -9.98
C SER A 26 -4.65 5.83 -8.51
N TRP A 27 -3.45 5.69 -7.94
CA TRP A 27 -3.18 5.95 -6.54
C TRP A 27 -2.88 7.42 -6.28
N LYS A 28 -3.94 8.19 -6.01
CA LYS A 28 -3.87 9.58 -5.56
C LYS A 28 -3.94 9.65 -4.04
N ALA A 29 -3.34 10.68 -3.45
CA ALA A 29 -3.54 10.97 -2.03
C ALA A 29 -5.04 11.12 -1.73
N GLY A 30 -5.52 10.42 -0.70
CA GLY A 30 -6.94 10.40 -0.32
C GLY A 30 -7.83 9.43 -1.12
N ALA A 31 -7.29 8.67 -2.08
CA ALA A 31 -8.05 7.63 -2.75
C ALA A 31 -8.31 6.43 -1.83
N THR A 32 -9.55 5.92 -1.82
CA THR A 32 -9.89 4.67 -1.14
C THR A 32 -9.45 3.49 -1.99
N LEU A 33 -8.63 2.60 -1.41
CA LEU A 33 -8.11 1.40 -2.08
C LEU A 33 -8.56 0.15 -1.32
N GLN A 34 -8.73 -0.96 -2.04
CA GLN A 34 -8.91 -2.27 -1.40
C GLN A 34 -7.54 -2.89 -1.18
N ALA A 35 -7.21 -3.14 0.09
CA ALA A 35 -5.97 -3.80 0.48
C ALA A 35 -6.26 -4.99 1.40
N ARG A 36 -5.53 -6.08 1.21
CA ARG A 36 -5.46 -7.21 2.14
C ARG A 36 -4.06 -7.27 2.76
N PHE A 37 -4.00 -7.71 4.01
CA PHE A 37 -2.75 -7.78 4.77
C PHE A 37 -2.48 -9.25 5.12
N GLU A 38 -1.27 -9.72 4.83
CA GLU A 38 -0.81 -11.07 5.19
C GLU A 38 0.60 -11.01 5.76
N LYS A 39 0.74 -11.33 7.06
CA LYS A 39 2.00 -11.30 7.81
C LYS A 39 2.77 -9.98 7.62
N HIS A 40 3.75 -9.97 6.70
CA HIS A 40 4.66 -8.86 6.43
C HIS A 40 4.41 -8.22 5.07
N ALA A 41 3.34 -8.61 4.38
CA ALA A 41 2.97 -8.10 3.07
C ALA A 41 1.59 -7.43 3.08
N MET A 42 1.47 -6.37 2.32
CA MET A 42 0.22 -5.69 2.00
C MET A 42 -0.02 -5.87 0.50
N PHE A 43 -1.16 -6.44 0.13
CA PHE A 43 -1.56 -6.60 -1.26
C PHE A 43 -2.67 -5.60 -1.56
N VAL A 44 -2.46 -4.76 -2.56
CA VAL A 44 -3.43 -3.74 -2.93
C VAL A 44 -3.98 -4.06 -4.31
N LYS A 45 -5.31 -4.09 -4.43
CA LYS A 45 -5.98 -4.39 -5.69
C LYS A 45 -5.80 -3.24 -6.68
N ARG A 46 -5.35 -3.56 -7.88
CA ARG A 46 -5.19 -2.64 -9.00
C ARG A 46 -6.49 -2.55 -9.80
N SER A 47 -6.63 -1.46 -10.54
CA SER A 47 -7.78 -1.21 -11.43
C SER A 47 -7.87 -2.21 -12.59
N ASP A 48 -6.73 -2.76 -13.01
CA ASP A 48 -6.59 -3.80 -14.04
C ASP A 48 -6.94 -5.21 -13.53
N GLY A 49 -7.34 -5.35 -12.26
CA GLY A 49 -7.67 -6.62 -11.63
C GLY A 49 -6.48 -7.36 -11.02
N GLY A 50 -5.25 -6.89 -11.23
CA GLY A 50 -4.05 -7.43 -10.59
C GLY A 50 -3.93 -7.03 -9.12
N GLU A 51 -2.96 -7.61 -8.42
CA GLU A 51 -2.59 -7.22 -7.07
C GLU A 51 -1.15 -6.70 -7.04
N LEU A 52 -0.95 -5.57 -6.37
CA LEU A 52 0.36 -5.02 -6.07
C LEU A 52 0.79 -5.51 -4.70
N GLN A 53 1.90 -6.24 -4.61
CA GLN A 53 2.48 -6.63 -3.33
C GLN A 53 3.41 -5.52 -2.83
N LEU A 54 3.21 -5.13 -1.57
CA LEU A 54 4.03 -4.17 -0.84
C LEU A 54 4.61 -4.87 0.39
N THR A 55 5.90 -4.67 0.65
CA THR A 55 6.52 -5.14 1.88
C THR A 55 6.24 -4.14 3.00
N ILE A 56 5.65 -4.58 4.11
CA ILE A 56 5.38 -3.72 5.25
C ILE A 56 6.69 -3.42 5.96
N LEU A 57 7.09 -2.15 5.97
CA LEU A 57 8.30 -1.71 6.66
C LEU A 57 7.99 -1.34 8.12
N LYS A 58 6.90 -0.61 8.34
CA LYS A 58 6.46 -0.18 9.66
C LYS A 58 4.98 0.19 9.65
N HIS A 59 4.38 0.18 10.82
CA HIS A 59 3.05 0.73 11.04
C HIS A 59 3.03 1.61 12.29
N MET A 60 2.21 2.66 12.28
CA MET A 60 2.09 3.59 13.39
C MET A 60 0.67 4.12 13.51
N PRO A 61 0.22 4.57 14.70
CA PRO A 61 -1.05 5.26 14.84
C PRO A 61 -1.12 6.49 13.91
N ALA A 62 -2.29 6.75 13.32
CA ALA A 62 -2.48 7.83 12.36
C ALA A 62 -2.17 9.21 12.97
N ASN A 63 -2.43 9.40 14.27
CA ASN A 63 -2.10 10.62 15.00
C ASN A 63 -0.59 10.84 15.25
N LYS A 64 0.26 9.87 14.88
CA LYS A 64 1.73 9.96 14.92
C LYS A 64 2.36 10.07 13.53
N TYR A 65 1.54 10.05 12.48
CA TYR A 65 1.99 10.22 11.09
C TYR A 65 1.95 11.70 10.74
N HIS A 66 3.12 12.35 10.77
CA HIS A 66 3.33 13.78 10.46
C HIS A 66 4.40 13.93 9.37
#